data_AF-A0AAD7GSJ1-F1
#
_entry.id   AF-A0AAD7GSJ1-F1
#
_cell.length_a   1.000
_cell.length_b   1.000
_cell.length_c   1.000
_cell.angle_alpha   90.00
_cell.angle_beta   90.00
_cell.angle_gamma   90.00
#
_symmetry.space_group_name_H-M   'P 1'
#
loop_
_entity.id
_entity.type
_entity.pdbx_description
1 polymer ?
#
loop_
_entity_poly.entity_id
_entity_poly.type
_entity_poly.pdbx_seq_one_letter_code
_entity_poly.pdbx_strand_id
1 'polypeptide(L)'
;MSLANILPFELLATLPHYLYSIEDLLSLSETCRALYRACADPAPNDVLRLAATSGRIFFRPHPHILIAFTARQVADWAVQHDDRRYLLELAIQSGVDELLKLALRVAGLTMADIRRLCAYKCDVLNPLNRRLDLEAGPASEDGWTICNDPETTLLSWVIYGELFHHSLELAYLPLPAHKPLSSITRYKWFVYCMPDENSFHYMKFSARWGDAGAPDFFQQYVQAEDDRFQQLSMHHAVEHMLNIYSWEEQLQTTLAFQALPLELCDPYILAVMHMGLKSLEVLVGGPERMEADLNRVASGMAVLHDHTSLLEFIGKASRIINR
;
A
#
# COMPACT_ATOMS: atom_id res chain seq x y z
N MET A 1 8.33 28.36 37.86
CA MET A 1 6.95 28.19 37.35
C MET A 1 7.08 27.83 35.87
N SER A 2 6.63 26.65 35.44
CA SER A 2 6.81 26.23 34.03
C SER A 2 5.91 27.08 33.11
N LEU A 3 6.43 27.50 31.95
CA LEU A 3 5.67 28.22 30.92
C LEU A 3 4.39 27.48 30.52
N ALA A 4 4.41 26.15 30.54
CA ALA A 4 3.25 25.30 30.26
C ALA A 4 2.09 25.49 31.26
N ASN A 5 2.35 26.02 32.46
CA ASN A 5 1.30 26.30 33.45
C ASN A 5 0.76 27.75 33.35
N ILE A 6 1.36 28.58 32.47
CA ILE A 6 1.00 29.99 32.30
C ILE A 6 0.26 30.19 30.96
N LEU A 7 0.59 29.39 29.95
CA LEU A 7 -0.04 29.49 28.63
C LEU A 7 -1.46 28.90 28.61
N PRO A 8 -2.41 29.54 27.90
CA PRO A 8 -3.72 28.97 27.60
C PRO A 8 -3.62 27.62 26.88
N PHE A 9 -4.57 26.73 27.14
CA PHE A 9 -4.61 25.39 26.55
C PHE A 9 -4.65 25.43 25.03
N GLU A 10 -5.34 26.42 24.46
CA GLU A 10 -5.49 26.60 23.01
C GLU A 10 -4.13 26.82 22.35
N LEU A 11 -3.23 27.58 22.97
CA LEU A 11 -1.86 27.76 22.45
C LEU A 11 -1.05 26.48 22.59
N LEU A 12 -1.18 25.76 23.70
CA LEU A 12 -0.51 24.48 23.89
C LEU A 12 -0.98 23.44 22.86
N ALA A 13 -2.27 23.42 22.52
CA ALA A 13 -2.83 22.51 21.53
C ALA A 13 -2.31 22.75 20.10
N THR A 14 -1.74 23.93 19.80
CA THR A 14 -1.07 24.19 18.52
C THR A 14 0.35 23.64 18.45
N LEU A 15 0.95 23.23 19.58
CA LEU A 15 2.36 22.80 19.62
C LEU A 15 2.69 21.64 18.65
N PRO A 16 1.86 20.59 18.50
CA PRO A 16 2.15 19.49 17.57
C PRO A 16 2.46 19.97 16.13
N HIS A 17 1.84 21.04 15.69
CA HIS A 17 2.06 21.63 14.37
C HIS A 17 3.50 22.16 14.17
N TYR A 18 4.16 22.58 15.26
CA TYR A 18 5.50 23.16 15.22
C TYR A 18 6.61 22.15 15.55
N LEU A 19 6.26 20.91 15.88
CA LEU A 19 7.24 19.87 16.16
C LEU A 19 7.84 19.31 14.87
N TYR A 20 9.07 18.80 14.97
CA TYR A 20 9.76 18.25 13.80
C TYR A 20 9.37 16.79 13.57
N SER A 21 9.25 15.97 14.61
CA SER A 21 9.04 14.52 14.49
C SER A 21 8.05 13.95 15.50
N ILE A 22 7.60 12.70 15.29
CA ILE A 22 6.72 12.02 16.26
C ILE A 22 7.43 11.77 17.59
N GLU A 23 8.75 11.57 17.56
CA GLU A 23 9.58 11.42 18.76
C GLU A 23 9.60 12.70 19.60
N ASP A 24 9.61 13.87 18.96
CA ASP A 24 9.49 15.16 19.66
C ASP A 24 8.12 15.30 20.32
N LEU A 25 7.05 14.85 19.66
CA LEU A 25 5.69 14.86 20.21
C LEU A 25 5.59 13.99 21.46
N LEU A 26 6.13 12.77 21.39
CA LEU A 26 6.16 11.85 22.53
C LEU A 26 6.98 12.43 23.67
N SER A 27 8.21 12.90 23.39
CA SER A 27 9.10 13.51 24.39
C SER A 27 8.45 14.72 25.06
N LEU A 28 7.78 15.58 24.29
CA LEU A 28 7.07 16.74 24.82
C LEU A 28 5.90 16.32 25.73
N SER A 29 5.16 15.29 25.34
CA SER A 29 4.02 14.78 26.11
C SER A 29 4.44 14.19 27.47
N GLU A 30 5.67 13.70 27.60
CA GLU A 30 6.21 13.11 28.84
C GLU A 30 6.67 14.16 29.87
N THR A 31 6.81 15.43 29.47
CA THR A 31 7.38 16.48 30.34
C THR A 31 6.43 16.91 31.47
N CYS A 32 5.13 17.09 31.21
CA CYS A 32 4.16 17.50 32.22
C CYS A 32 2.71 17.19 31.79
N ARG A 33 1.77 17.19 32.76
CA ARG A 33 0.35 16.87 32.49
C ARG A 33 -0.35 17.85 31.53
N ALA A 34 0.04 19.12 31.53
CA ALA A 34 -0.55 20.11 30.63
C ALA A 34 -0.16 19.83 29.17
N LEU A 35 1.12 19.56 28.93
CA LEU A 35 1.64 19.20 27.61
C LEU A 35 1.17 17.82 27.16
N TYR A 36 1.09 16.84 28.08
CA TYR A 36 0.45 15.56 27.80
C TYR A 36 -0.96 15.74 27.24
N ARG A 37 -1.80 16.55 27.89
CA ARG A 37 -3.18 16.80 27.45
C ARG A 37 -3.23 17.53 26.11
N ALA A 38 -2.34 18.49 25.89
CA ALA A 38 -2.25 19.24 24.64
C ALA A 38 -1.78 18.37 23.46
N CYS A 39 -0.94 17.37 23.72
CA CYS A 39 -0.38 16.47 22.72
C CYS A 39 -1.12 15.12 22.62
N ALA A 40 -2.18 14.90 23.40
CA ALA A 40 -2.87 13.62 23.45
C ALA A 40 -3.65 13.29 22.16
N ASP A 41 -4.17 14.33 21.49
CA ASP A 41 -5.00 14.21 20.30
C ASP A 41 -4.62 15.28 19.25
N PRO A 42 -3.40 15.20 18.68
CA PRO A 42 -2.96 16.08 17.60
C PRO A 42 -3.82 15.90 16.34
N ALA A 43 -3.91 16.94 15.51
CA ALA A 43 -4.63 16.86 14.25
C ALA A 43 -4.05 15.74 13.36
N PRO A 44 -4.88 14.96 12.64
CA PRO A 44 -4.39 13.81 11.88
C PRO A 44 -3.31 14.15 10.83
N ASN A 45 -3.40 15.34 10.24
CA ASN A 45 -2.40 15.81 9.30
C ASN A 45 -1.05 16.10 9.96
N ASP A 46 -1.06 16.66 11.17
CA ASP A 46 0.16 16.91 11.94
C ASP A 46 0.84 15.58 12.29
N VAL A 47 0.10 14.56 12.72
CA VAL A 47 0.67 13.23 13.00
C VAL A 47 1.30 12.61 11.77
N LEU A 48 0.63 12.65 10.62
CA LEU A 48 1.18 12.12 9.37
C LEU A 48 2.45 12.87 8.96
N ARG A 49 2.46 14.20 9.08
CA ARG A 49 3.64 15.03 8.84
C ARG A 49 4.79 14.65 9.77
N LEU A 50 4.52 14.57 11.08
CA LEU A 50 5.49 14.19 12.09
C LEU A 50 6.06 12.79 11.85
N ALA A 51 5.22 11.83 11.43
CA ALA A 51 5.66 10.49 11.07
C ALA A 51 6.51 10.47 9.79
N ALA A 52 6.19 11.32 8.81
CA ALA A 52 6.96 11.43 7.57
C ALA A 52 8.37 12.01 7.80
N THR A 53 8.55 12.83 8.82
CA THR A 53 9.83 13.43 9.20
C THR A 53 10.56 12.67 10.31
N SER A 54 9.93 11.65 10.89
CA SER A 54 10.51 10.81 11.95
C SER A 54 11.64 9.91 11.47
N GLY A 55 12.37 9.35 12.44
CA GLY A 55 13.54 8.52 12.17
C GLY A 55 13.23 7.33 11.27
N ARG A 56 14.13 7.08 10.29
CA ARG A 56 14.01 5.95 9.36
C ARG A 56 13.96 4.57 10.05
N ILE A 57 14.31 4.47 11.33
CA ILE A 57 14.31 3.19 12.06
C ILE A 57 12.89 2.63 12.15
N PHE A 58 11.92 3.44 12.57
CA PHE A 58 10.53 2.99 12.74
C PHE A 58 9.81 2.85 11.40
N PHE A 59 9.99 3.82 10.51
CA PHE A 59 9.24 3.91 9.25
C PHE A 59 9.97 3.36 8.02
N ARG A 60 11.06 2.60 8.20
CA ARG A 60 11.68 1.85 7.09
C ARG A 60 10.69 0.84 6.47
N PRO A 61 10.78 0.58 5.16
CA PRO A 61 11.34 1.46 4.15
C PRO A 61 10.45 2.71 4.06
N HIS A 62 11.05 3.86 4.33
CA HIS A 62 10.39 5.14 4.15
C HIS A 62 10.51 5.48 2.66
N PRO A 63 9.45 5.92 1.97
CA PRO A 63 8.14 6.34 2.48
C PRO A 63 7.00 5.30 2.43
N HIS A 64 7.25 4.08 1.94
CA HIS A 64 6.23 3.11 1.55
C HIS A 64 5.21 2.78 2.64
N ILE A 65 5.63 2.57 3.90
CA ILE A 65 4.69 2.17 4.96
C ILE A 65 3.66 3.27 5.28
N LEU A 66 4.04 4.54 5.18
CA LEU A 66 3.12 5.66 5.38
C LEU A 66 2.15 5.78 4.21
N ILE A 67 2.64 5.56 2.99
CA ILE A 67 1.79 5.53 1.80
C ILE A 67 0.79 4.37 1.91
N ALA A 68 1.23 3.17 2.31
CA ALA A 68 0.33 2.02 2.50
C ALA A 68 -0.85 2.35 3.42
N PHE A 69 -0.59 2.99 4.56
CA PHE A 69 -1.63 3.37 5.53
C PHE A 69 -2.52 4.56 5.10
N THR A 70 -2.10 5.34 4.09
CA THR A 70 -2.84 6.51 3.61
C THR A 70 -3.41 6.34 2.20
N ALA A 71 -2.99 5.31 1.46
CA ALA A 71 -3.33 5.09 0.05
C ALA A 71 -4.84 5.01 -0.19
N ARG A 72 -5.60 4.35 0.71
CA ARG A 72 -7.06 4.30 0.62
C ARG A 72 -7.69 5.70 0.74
N GLN A 73 -7.25 6.51 1.70
CA GLN A 73 -7.73 7.90 1.85
C GLN A 73 -7.38 8.74 0.62
N VAL A 74 -6.18 8.57 0.05
CA VAL A 74 -5.77 9.24 -1.18
C VAL A 74 -6.64 8.82 -2.37
N ALA A 75 -6.97 7.52 -2.49
CA ALA A 75 -7.87 7.01 -3.51
C ALA A 75 -9.28 7.57 -3.35
N ASP A 76 -9.83 7.53 -2.14
CA ASP A 76 -11.15 8.06 -1.79
C ASP A 76 -11.26 9.55 -2.11
N TRP A 77 -10.21 10.32 -1.82
CA TRP A 77 -10.10 11.72 -2.17
C TRP A 77 -10.06 11.94 -3.69
N ALA A 78 -9.27 11.13 -4.40
CA ALA A 78 -9.02 11.28 -5.83
C ALA A 78 -10.27 10.97 -6.68
N VAL A 79 -11.05 9.94 -6.33
CA VAL A 79 -12.20 9.53 -7.15
C VAL A 79 -13.36 10.54 -7.17
N GLN A 80 -13.40 11.45 -6.19
CA GLN A 80 -14.47 12.44 -6.03
C GLN A 80 -14.55 13.46 -7.18
N HIS A 81 -13.41 13.84 -7.79
CA HIS A 81 -13.35 14.86 -8.86
C HIS A 81 -12.25 14.56 -9.87
N ASP A 82 -12.47 14.89 -11.14
CA ASP A 82 -11.51 14.66 -12.22
C ASP A 82 -10.19 15.43 -12.02
N ASP A 83 -10.24 16.66 -11.50
CA ASP A 83 -9.03 17.44 -11.17
C ASP A 83 -8.15 16.71 -10.13
N ARG A 84 -8.78 16.02 -9.17
CA ARG A 84 -8.05 15.27 -8.13
C ARG A 84 -7.45 13.98 -8.68
N ARG A 85 -8.14 13.32 -9.62
CA ARG A 85 -7.57 12.18 -10.37
C ARG A 85 -6.33 12.60 -11.14
N TYR A 86 -6.39 13.76 -11.80
CA TYR A 86 -5.26 14.32 -12.52
C TYR A 86 -4.08 14.59 -11.58
N LEU A 87 -4.33 15.17 -10.40
CA LEU A 87 -3.28 15.40 -9.39
C LEU A 87 -2.66 14.09 -8.86
N LEU A 88 -3.48 13.05 -8.65
CA LEU A 88 -2.96 11.72 -8.28
C LEU A 88 -2.11 11.12 -9.40
N GLU A 89 -2.57 11.21 -10.64
CA GLU A 89 -1.85 10.71 -11.80
C GLU A 89 -0.50 11.41 -11.99
N LEU A 90 -0.45 12.73 -11.80
CA LEU A 90 0.78 13.51 -11.84
C LEU A 90 1.74 13.11 -10.71
N ALA A 91 1.22 12.89 -9.50
CA ALA A 91 2.03 12.43 -8.37
C ALA A 91 2.62 11.03 -8.64
N ILE A 92 1.81 10.09 -9.13
CA ILE A 92 2.27 8.74 -9.53
C ILE A 92 3.36 8.84 -10.59
N GLN A 93 3.17 9.66 -11.63
CA GLN A 93 4.16 9.85 -12.69
C GLN A 93 5.49 10.42 -12.20
N SER A 94 5.47 11.10 -11.06
CA SER A 94 6.64 11.72 -10.44
C SER A 94 7.25 10.84 -9.35
N GLY A 95 6.75 9.62 -9.16
CA GLY A 95 7.29 8.60 -8.27
C GLY A 95 6.75 8.63 -6.84
N VAL A 96 7.28 7.72 -6.02
CA VAL A 96 6.75 7.41 -4.68
C VAL A 96 6.85 8.59 -3.70
N ASP A 97 7.88 9.44 -3.83
CA ASP A 97 8.06 10.61 -2.97
C ASP A 97 6.99 11.68 -3.23
N GLU A 98 6.65 11.94 -4.50
CA GLU A 98 5.57 12.86 -4.84
C GLU A 98 4.20 12.30 -4.44
N LEU A 99 4.04 10.97 -4.45
CA LEU A 99 2.85 10.33 -3.88
C LEU A 99 2.77 10.54 -2.37
N LEU A 100 3.87 10.44 -1.61
CA LEU A 100 3.88 10.79 -0.18
C LEU A 100 3.53 12.28 0.03
N LYS A 101 4.08 13.19 -0.77
CA LYS A 101 3.75 14.63 -0.69
C LYS A 101 2.28 14.89 -1.00
N LEU A 102 1.67 14.12 -1.89
CA LEU A 102 0.22 14.16 -2.10
C LEU A 102 -0.53 13.64 -0.86
N ALA A 103 -0.14 12.49 -0.32
CA ALA A 103 -0.75 11.93 0.89
C ALA A 103 -0.70 12.91 2.07
N LEU A 104 0.44 13.57 2.28
CA LEU A 104 0.63 14.62 3.29
C LEU A 104 -0.32 15.82 3.13
N ARG A 105 -0.87 16.06 1.94
CA ARG A 105 -1.82 17.16 1.69
C ARG A 105 -3.28 16.75 1.89
N VAL A 106 -3.62 15.49 1.64
CA VAL A 106 -5.02 15.05 1.49
C VAL A 106 -5.46 14.00 2.51
N ALA A 107 -4.52 13.35 3.18
CA ALA A 107 -4.75 12.32 4.18
C ALA A 107 -4.33 12.77 5.58
N GLY A 108 -4.65 11.94 6.56
CA GLY A 108 -4.18 12.08 7.94
C GLY A 108 -4.07 10.72 8.63
N LEU A 109 -3.28 10.69 9.70
CA LEU A 109 -3.17 9.54 10.60
C LEU A 109 -3.47 9.98 12.01
N THR A 110 -4.17 9.18 12.78
CA THR A 110 -4.31 9.40 14.23
C THR A 110 -3.18 8.72 14.98
N MET A 111 -3.01 9.02 16.26
CA MET A 111 -2.10 8.24 17.13
C MET A 111 -2.53 6.77 17.25
N ALA A 112 -3.82 6.46 17.06
CA ALA A 112 -4.28 5.08 16.99
C ALA A 112 -3.79 4.39 15.70
N ASP A 113 -3.79 5.10 14.58
CA ASP A 113 -3.24 4.58 13.31
C ASP A 113 -1.73 4.35 13.40
N ILE A 114 -0.99 5.23 14.09
CA ILE A 114 0.44 5.02 14.33
C ILE A 114 0.67 3.74 15.15
N ARG A 115 -0.10 3.51 16.22
CA ARG A 115 -0.01 2.26 17.00
C ARG A 115 -0.35 1.05 16.14
N ARG A 116 -1.39 1.14 15.31
CA ARG A 116 -1.78 0.08 14.38
C ARG A 116 -0.68 -0.18 13.36
N LEU A 117 -0.03 0.85 12.83
CA LEU A 117 1.11 0.74 11.93
C LEU A 117 2.28 0.04 12.62
N CYS A 118 2.63 0.43 13.84
CA CYS A 118 3.69 -0.24 14.60
C CYS A 118 3.37 -1.71 14.84
N ALA A 119 2.14 -2.04 15.25
CA ALA A 119 1.70 -3.42 15.44
C ALA A 119 1.76 -4.21 14.13
N TYR A 120 1.21 -3.66 13.04
CA TYR A 120 1.25 -4.27 11.71
C TYR A 120 2.69 -4.53 11.26
N LYS A 121 3.60 -3.59 11.48
CA LYS A 121 5.01 -3.78 11.18
C LYS A 121 5.63 -4.94 11.95
N CYS A 122 5.40 -4.98 13.27
CA CYS A 122 5.94 -6.02 14.14
C CYS A 122 5.35 -7.40 13.87
N ASP A 123 4.03 -7.47 13.73
CA ASP A 123 3.25 -8.71 13.78
C ASP A 123 2.99 -9.30 12.39
N VAL A 124 3.05 -8.49 11.32
CA VAL A 124 2.74 -8.92 9.95
C VAL A 124 3.95 -8.72 9.04
N LEU A 125 4.42 -7.48 8.92
CA LEU A 125 5.44 -7.14 7.91
C LEU A 125 6.80 -7.77 8.22
N ASN A 126 7.29 -7.67 9.46
CA ASN A 126 8.59 -8.23 9.85
C ASN A 126 8.67 -9.76 9.68
N PRO A 127 7.67 -10.55 10.09
CA PRO A 127 7.63 -11.99 9.82
C PRO A 127 7.67 -12.32 8.32
N LEU A 128 6.86 -11.65 7.50
CA LEU A 128 6.85 -11.88 6.05
C LEU A 128 8.14 -11.44 5.40
N ASN A 129 8.69 -10.29 5.79
CA ASN A 129 9.97 -9.81 5.30
C ASN A 129 11.09 -10.83 5.57
N ARG A 130 11.14 -11.41 6.77
CA ARG A 130 12.10 -12.48 7.09
C ARG A 130 11.89 -13.74 6.24
N ARG A 131 10.63 -14.13 6.01
CA ARG A 131 10.30 -15.28 5.16
C ARG A 131 10.75 -15.02 3.71
N LEU A 132 10.46 -13.82 3.19
CA LEU A 132 10.79 -13.41 1.85
C LEU A 132 12.31 -13.29 1.64
N ASP A 133 13.03 -12.77 2.62
CA ASP A 133 14.51 -12.71 2.64
C ASP A 133 15.14 -14.12 2.58
N LEU A 134 14.54 -15.11 3.24
CA LEU A 134 14.98 -16.51 3.17
C LEU A 134 14.64 -17.16 1.82
N GLU A 135 13.48 -16.84 1.24
CA GLU A 135 13.02 -17.39 -0.05
C GLU A 135 13.76 -16.78 -1.24
N ALA A 136 14.06 -15.47 -1.20
CA ALA A 136 14.83 -14.78 -2.24
C ALA A 136 16.31 -15.21 -2.28
N GLY A 137 16.81 -15.82 -1.19
CA GLY A 137 18.17 -16.33 -1.07
C GLY A 137 19.23 -15.23 -0.94
N PRO A 138 20.48 -15.59 -0.56
CA PRO A 138 21.58 -14.64 -0.61
C PRO A 138 21.83 -14.22 -2.07
N ALA A 139 22.39 -13.02 -2.25
CA ALA A 139 22.86 -12.55 -3.54
C ALA A 139 23.76 -13.61 -4.22
N SER A 140 23.20 -14.39 -5.14
CA SER A 140 23.96 -15.37 -5.93
C SER A 140 24.73 -14.65 -7.04
N GLU A 141 25.68 -15.34 -7.69
CA GLU A 141 26.39 -14.78 -8.85
C GLU A 141 25.44 -14.47 -10.03
N ASP A 142 24.28 -15.15 -10.09
CA ASP A 142 23.19 -14.83 -11.01
C ASP A 142 22.33 -13.68 -10.42
N GLY A 143 22.77 -12.45 -10.65
CA GLY A 143 22.17 -11.22 -10.09
C GLY A 143 20.76 -10.85 -10.59
N TRP A 144 20.01 -11.79 -11.19
CA TRP A 144 18.69 -11.55 -11.79
C TRP A 144 17.51 -11.82 -10.85
N THR A 145 17.76 -12.40 -9.66
CA THR A 145 16.71 -12.91 -8.75
C THR A 145 16.81 -12.36 -7.33
N ILE A 146 17.65 -11.36 -7.08
CA ILE A 146 17.91 -10.88 -5.73
C ILE A 146 16.94 -9.74 -5.40
N CYS A 147 15.99 -10.02 -4.51
CA CYS A 147 15.15 -8.97 -3.94
C CYS A 147 15.93 -8.21 -2.88
N ASN A 148 16.53 -7.07 -3.26
CA ASN A 148 17.34 -6.26 -2.34
C ASN A 148 16.52 -5.54 -1.26
N ASP A 149 15.20 -5.39 -1.44
CA ASP A 149 14.30 -4.78 -0.45
C ASP A 149 12.92 -5.50 -0.40
N PRO A 150 12.85 -6.66 0.30
CA PRO A 150 11.63 -7.44 0.39
C PRO A 150 10.50 -6.71 1.12
N GLU A 151 10.82 -5.80 2.05
CA GLU A 151 9.85 -5.00 2.79
C GLU A 151 9.14 -4.00 1.87
N THR A 152 9.90 -3.32 0.99
CA THR A 152 9.33 -2.41 -0.03
C THR A 152 8.44 -3.18 -1.01
N THR A 153 8.82 -4.39 -1.40
CA THR A 153 8.01 -5.27 -2.25
C THR A 153 6.64 -5.57 -1.62
N LEU A 154 6.63 -6.00 -0.36
CA LEU A 154 5.40 -6.28 0.38
C LEU A 154 4.52 -5.04 0.53
N LEU A 155 5.13 -3.89 0.84
CA LEU A 155 4.39 -2.64 0.98
C LEU A 155 3.86 -2.13 -0.37
N SER A 156 4.57 -2.35 -1.47
CA SER A 156 4.12 -1.98 -2.80
C SER A 156 2.88 -2.76 -3.22
N TRP A 157 2.82 -4.05 -2.85
CA TRP A 157 1.62 -4.88 -3.00
C TRP A 157 0.43 -4.30 -2.22
N VAL A 158 0.64 -3.93 -0.96
CA VAL A 158 -0.38 -3.31 -0.11
C VAL A 158 -0.84 -1.98 -0.69
N ILE A 159 0.09 -1.10 -1.07
CA ILE A 159 -0.21 0.21 -1.66
C ILE A 159 -1.09 0.03 -2.91
N TYR A 160 -0.77 -0.94 -3.77
CA TYR A 160 -1.59 -1.24 -4.94
C TYR A 160 -3.03 -1.63 -4.54
N GLY A 161 -3.18 -2.54 -3.58
CA GLY A 161 -4.49 -2.97 -3.06
C GLY A 161 -5.31 -1.81 -2.47
N GLU A 162 -4.67 -0.93 -1.68
CA GLU A 162 -5.33 0.21 -1.04
C GLU A 162 -5.66 1.35 -2.03
N LEU A 163 -4.73 1.67 -2.94
CA LEU A 163 -4.89 2.76 -3.89
C LEU A 163 -5.96 2.44 -4.94
N PHE A 164 -6.07 1.17 -5.34
CA PHE A 164 -6.98 0.72 -6.39
C PHE A 164 -8.17 -0.08 -5.87
N HIS A 165 -8.44 -0.02 -4.56
CA HIS A 165 -9.52 -0.79 -3.92
C HIS A 165 -10.87 -0.58 -4.61
N HIS A 166 -11.21 0.64 -5.05
CA HIS A 166 -12.47 0.90 -5.78
C HIS A 166 -12.68 0.02 -7.00
N SER A 167 -11.60 -0.37 -7.70
CA SER A 167 -11.67 -1.28 -8.84
C SER A 167 -11.74 -2.71 -8.35
N LEU A 168 -10.88 -3.10 -7.42
CA LEU A 168 -10.76 -4.47 -6.90
C LEU A 168 -12.02 -4.93 -6.17
N GLU A 169 -12.62 -4.05 -5.38
CA GLU A 169 -13.82 -4.32 -4.59
C GLU A 169 -15.07 -4.46 -5.46
N LEU A 170 -15.06 -4.05 -6.74
CA LEU A 170 -16.15 -4.33 -7.68
C LEU A 170 -16.44 -5.82 -7.87
N ALA A 171 -15.49 -6.67 -7.52
CA ALA A 171 -15.67 -8.12 -7.59
C ALA A 171 -16.69 -8.62 -6.55
N TYR A 172 -16.88 -7.89 -5.44
CA TYR A 172 -17.73 -8.34 -4.32
C TYR A 172 -18.57 -7.23 -3.64
N LEU A 173 -18.44 -5.98 -4.06
CA LEU A 173 -19.28 -4.87 -3.61
C LEU A 173 -20.14 -4.34 -4.77
N PRO A 174 -21.29 -3.72 -4.47
CA PRO A 174 -22.06 -2.98 -5.45
C PRO A 174 -21.23 -1.91 -6.16
N LEU A 175 -21.70 -1.47 -7.34
CA LEU A 175 -21.05 -0.39 -8.08
C LEU A 175 -20.91 0.86 -7.18
N PRO A 176 -19.70 1.43 -7.06
CA PRO A 176 -19.45 2.61 -6.25
C PRO A 176 -20.13 3.82 -6.88
N ALA A 177 -20.44 4.81 -6.03
CA ALA A 177 -21.02 6.09 -6.47
C ALA A 177 -20.08 6.86 -7.41
N HIS A 178 -18.77 6.70 -7.23
CA HIS A 178 -17.73 7.33 -8.05
C HIS A 178 -17.04 6.30 -8.94
N LYS A 179 -16.72 6.71 -10.17
CA LYS A 179 -15.98 5.87 -11.12
C LYS A 179 -14.64 5.45 -10.51
N PRO A 180 -14.23 4.17 -10.54
CA PRO A 180 -12.89 3.80 -10.06
C PRO A 180 -11.75 4.46 -10.85
N LEU A 181 -10.52 4.36 -10.32
CA LEU A 181 -9.31 4.76 -11.04
C LEU A 181 -9.10 3.87 -12.28
N SER A 182 -8.53 4.44 -13.35
CA SER A 182 -8.39 3.75 -14.62
C SER A 182 -7.29 2.66 -14.57
N SER A 183 -7.36 1.68 -15.47
CA SER A 183 -6.23 0.75 -15.70
C SER A 183 -4.96 1.47 -16.15
N ILE A 184 -5.09 2.62 -16.83
CA ILE A 184 -3.93 3.45 -17.22
C ILE A 184 -3.23 3.98 -15.97
N THR A 185 -3.97 4.45 -14.97
CA THR A 185 -3.41 4.92 -13.68
C THR A 185 -2.70 3.78 -12.95
N ARG A 186 -3.24 2.55 -13.01
CA ARG A 186 -2.63 1.34 -12.44
C ARG A 186 -1.32 0.96 -13.14
N TYR A 187 -1.32 1.00 -14.47
CA TYR A 187 -0.11 0.79 -15.25
C TYR A 187 0.96 1.84 -14.92
N LYS A 188 0.57 3.11 -14.79
CA LYS A 188 1.48 4.19 -14.37
C LYS A 188 2.06 3.95 -12.97
N TRP A 189 1.30 3.39 -12.04
CA TRP A 189 1.84 3.01 -10.72
C TRP A 189 3.01 2.04 -10.85
N PHE A 190 2.84 0.94 -11.60
CA PHE A 190 3.92 -0.02 -11.81
C PHE A 190 5.14 0.64 -12.47
N VAL A 191 4.91 1.47 -13.49
CA VAL A 191 5.99 2.11 -14.22
C VAL A 191 6.80 3.10 -13.38
N TYR A 192 6.13 4.00 -12.64
CA TYR A 192 6.79 5.17 -12.06
C TYR A 192 7.05 5.05 -10.57
N CYS A 193 6.26 4.25 -9.84
CA CYS A 193 6.43 4.04 -8.41
C CYS A 193 7.10 2.71 -8.06
N MET A 194 7.19 1.79 -9.03
CA MET A 194 7.91 0.52 -8.90
C MET A 194 8.80 0.29 -10.13
N PRO A 195 9.69 1.24 -10.47
CA PRO A 195 10.41 1.20 -11.74
C PRO A 195 11.17 -0.12 -11.92
N ASP A 196 11.16 -0.63 -13.15
CA ASP A 196 11.86 -1.84 -13.55
C ASP A 196 12.41 -1.65 -14.96
N GLU A 197 13.62 -2.14 -15.22
CA GLU A 197 14.25 -2.03 -16.53
C GLU A 197 13.37 -2.56 -17.67
N ASN A 198 12.62 -3.65 -17.44
CA ASN A 198 11.69 -4.19 -18.43
C ASN A 198 10.53 -3.23 -18.70
N SER A 199 9.98 -2.59 -17.66
CA SER A 199 8.93 -1.58 -17.82
C SER A 199 9.38 -0.45 -18.76
N PHE A 200 10.62 -0.01 -18.62
CA PHE A 200 11.21 1.02 -19.48
C PHE A 200 11.49 0.52 -20.90
N HIS A 201 11.91 -0.73 -21.05
CA HIS A 201 12.05 -1.38 -22.34
C HIS A 201 10.73 -1.39 -23.12
N TYR A 202 9.63 -1.81 -22.49
CA TYR A 202 8.32 -1.87 -23.12
C TYR A 202 7.76 -0.49 -23.49
N MET A 203 8.08 0.54 -22.71
CA MET A 203 7.73 1.93 -23.05
C MET A 203 8.62 2.55 -24.14
N LYS A 204 9.60 1.79 -24.66
CA LYS A 204 10.57 2.24 -25.66
C LYS A 204 11.45 3.40 -25.18
N PHE A 205 11.63 3.56 -23.87
CA PHE A 205 12.67 4.44 -23.34
C PHE A 205 14.06 3.84 -23.51
N SER A 206 14.16 2.52 -23.72
CA SER A 206 15.42 1.79 -23.89
C SER A 206 16.08 1.91 -25.28
N ALA A 207 15.75 2.93 -26.07
CA ALA A 207 16.42 3.13 -27.35
C ALA A 207 17.87 3.59 -27.07
N ARG A 208 18.75 2.61 -26.86
CA ARG A 208 20.18 2.72 -26.50
C ARG A 208 20.46 3.49 -25.21
N TRP A 209 20.91 2.75 -24.20
CA TRP A 209 21.67 3.24 -23.04
C TRP A 209 22.57 4.42 -23.43
N GLY A 210 22.21 5.65 -23.00
CA GLY A 210 22.96 6.87 -23.29
C GLY A 210 22.42 7.78 -24.39
N ASP A 211 21.28 7.49 -25.05
CA ASP A 211 20.64 8.46 -25.94
C ASP A 211 20.03 9.63 -25.13
N ALA A 212 20.30 10.85 -25.58
CA ALA A 212 19.96 12.12 -24.94
C ALA A 212 18.44 12.42 -24.80
N GLY A 213 17.58 11.41 -25.03
CA GLY A 213 16.11 11.52 -24.97
C GLY A 213 15.45 10.77 -23.83
N ALA A 214 16.19 9.98 -23.04
CA ALA A 214 15.60 9.29 -21.89
C ALA A 214 15.36 10.28 -20.74
N PRO A 215 14.19 10.22 -20.05
CA PRO A 215 13.91 11.11 -18.93
C PRO A 215 14.98 11.07 -17.84
N ASP A 216 15.26 12.21 -17.20
CA ASP A 216 16.31 12.33 -16.17
C ASP A 216 16.17 11.30 -15.04
N PHE A 217 14.93 11.02 -14.61
CA PHE A 217 14.67 10.03 -13.56
C PHE A 217 15.11 8.60 -13.97
N PHE A 218 14.98 8.25 -15.26
CA PHE A 218 15.41 6.96 -15.77
C PHE A 218 16.93 6.87 -15.80
N GLN A 219 17.61 7.94 -16.21
CA GLN A 219 19.08 7.97 -16.21
C GLN A 219 19.62 7.83 -14.79
N GLN A 220 18.99 8.47 -13.80
CA GLN A 220 19.34 8.34 -12.39
C GLN A 220 19.12 6.90 -11.89
N TYR A 221 17.98 6.28 -12.24
CA TYR A 221 17.68 4.89 -11.87
C TYR A 221 18.71 3.91 -12.45
N VAL A 222 19.06 4.05 -13.73
CA VAL A 222 20.06 3.21 -14.40
C VAL A 222 21.47 3.35 -13.80
N GLN A 223 21.80 4.55 -13.33
CA GLN A 223 23.10 4.84 -12.73
C GLN A 223 23.18 4.44 -11.25
N ALA A 224 22.05 4.21 -10.60
CA ALA A 224 22.04 3.65 -9.25
C ALA A 224 22.57 2.20 -9.30
N GLU A 225 23.50 1.84 -8.42
CA GLU A 225 23.99 0.46 -8.27
C GLU A 225 22.95 -0.48 -7.62
N ASP A 226 21.69 -0.04 -7.53
CA ASP A 226 20.58 -0.75 -6.92
C ASP A 226 19.98 -1.82 -7.87
N ASP A 227 18.99 -2.57 -7.38
CA ASP A 227 18.28 -3.59 -8.17
C ASP A 227 17.58 -2.94 -9.39
N ARG A 228 18.10 -3.18 -10.59
CA ARG A 228 17.53 -2.67 -11.86
C ARG A 228 16.27 -3.41 -12.27
N PHE A 229 16.03 -4.60 -11.71
CA PHE A 229 14.94 -5.50 -12.05
C PHE A 229 13.96 -5.68 -10.89
N GLN A 230 13.68 -4.61 -10.14
CA GLN A 230 12.88 -4.66 -8.92
C GLN A 230 11.51 -5.35 -9.09
N GLN A 231 10.81 -5.18 -10.22
CA GLN A 231 9.54 -5.88 -10.45
C GLN A 231 9.75 -7.37 -10.72
N LEU A 232 10.80 -7.73 -11.45
CA LEU A 232 11.13 -9.13 -11.72
C LEU A 232 11.63 -9.83 -10.46
N SER A 233 12.53 -9.19 -9.70
CA SER A 233 12.99 -9.66 -8.39
C SER A 233 11.83 -9.80 -7.41
N MET A 234 10.91 -8.82 -7.40
CA MET A 234 9.66 -8.94 -6.65
C MET A 234 8.87 -10.16 -7.13
N HIS A 235 8.62 -10.29 -8.43
CA HIS A 235 7.81 -11.38 -8.99
C HIS A 235 8.36 -12.74 -8.56
N HIS A 236 9.68 -12.94 -8.64
CA HIS A 236 10.35 -14.15 -8.20
C HIS A 236 10.31 -14.34 -6.69
N ALA A 237 10.65 -13.31 -5.90
CA ALA A 237 10.66 -13.41 -4.45
C ALA A 237 9.26 -13.77 -3.92
N VAL A 238 8.23 -13.14 -4.47
CA VAL A 238 6.85 -13.39 -4.07
C VAL A 238 6.21 -14.56 -4.82
N GLU A 239 6.91 -15.21 -5.75
CA GLU A 239 6.34 -16.28 -6.56
C GLU A 239 5.82 -17.40 -5.67
N HIS A 240 6.50 -17.74 -4.57
CA HIS A 240 6.02 -18.80 -3.66
C HIS A 240 4.99 -18.32 -2.63
N MET A 241 4.98 -17.03 -2.29
CA MET A 241 4.16 -16.49 -1.21
C MET A 241 2.87 -15.82 -1.70
N LEU A 242 2.93 -15.14 -2.85
CA LEU A 242 1.84 -14.39 -3.46
C LEU A 242 1.37 -15.01 -4.78
N ASN A 243 1.71 -16.26 -5.10
CA ASN A 243 1.05 -16.98 -6.19
C ASN A 243 -0.37 -17.41 -5.78
N ILE A 244 -1.25 -17.47 -6.77
CA ILE A 244 -2.66 -17.82 -6.60
C ILE A 244 -2.85 -19.22 -5.96
N TYR A 245 -2.00 -20.20 -6.25
CA TYR A 245 -2.12 -21.57 -5.74
C TYR A 245 -1.82 -21.67 -4.24
N SER A 246 -0.85 -20.92 -3.73
CA SER A 246 -0.51 -20.86 -2.31
C SER A 246 -1.60 -20.16 -1.51
N TRP A 247 -2.31 -19.22 -2.13
CA TRP A 247 -3.52 -18.63 -1.54
C TRP A 247 -4.70 -19.59 -1.60
N GLU A 248 -4.90 -20.31 -2.71
CA GLU A 248 -5.91 -21.37 -2.82
C GLU A 248 -5.72 -22.42 -1.72
N GLU A 249 -4.50 -22.89 -1.51
CA GLU A 249 -4.18 -23.90 -0.49
C GLU A 249 -4.55 -23.43 0.93
N GLN A 250 -4.33 -22.16 1.23
CA GLN A 250 -4.72 -21.57 2.51
C GLN A 250 -6.23 -21.38 2.61
N LEU A 251 -6.86 -20.83 1.57
CA LEU A 251 -8.26 -20.42 1.59
C LEU A 251 -9.23 -21.59 1.45
N GLN A 252 -8.86 -22.69 0.79
CA GLN A 252 -9.73 -23.87 0.59
C GLN A 252 -10.20 -24.52 1.89
N THR A 253 -9.49 -24.27 3.00
CA THR A 253 -9.86 -24.76 4.34
C THR A 253 -10.97 -23.92 4.99
N THR A 254 -11.27 -22.73 4.46
CA THR A 254 -12.24 -21.80 5.03
C THR A 254 -13.67 -22.13 4.59
N LEU A 255 -14.63 -21.89 5.48
CA LEU A 255 -16.05 -22.02 5.15
C LEU A 255 -16.48 -21.04 4.04
N ALA A 256 -15.89 -19.84 4.03
CA ALA A 256 -16.14 -18.82 3.01
C ALA A 256 -15.82 -19.35 1.61
N PHE A 257 -14.67 -20.00 1.42
CA PHE A 257 -14.26 -20.57 0.15
C PHE A 257 -15.10 -21.79 -0.23
N GLN A 258 -15.34 -22.71 0.71
CA GLN A 258 -16.09 -23.94 0.47
C GLN A 258 -17.56 -23.70 0.10
N ALA A 259 -18.13 -22.56 0.51
CA ALA A 259 -19.49 -22.18 0.18
C ALA A 259 -19.64 -21.55 -1.21
N LEU A 260 -18.53 -21.24 -1.91
CA LEU A 260 -18.57 -20.60 -3.22
C LEU A 260 -18.82 -21.62 -4.35
N PRO A 261 -19.58 -21.23 -5.39
CA PRO A 261 -19.53 -21.90 -6.68
C PRO A 261 -18.10 -21.93 -7.23
N LEU A 262 -17.74 -23.01 -7.94
CA LEU A 262 -16.38 -23.24 -8.45
C LEU A 262 -15.89 -22.09 -9.34
N GLU A 263 -16.80 -21.49 -10.12
CA GLU A 263 -16.54 -20.34 -10.98
C GLU A 263 -16.18 -19.04 -10.24
N LEU A 264 -16.45 -18.97 -8.93
CA LEU A 264 -16.14 -17.81 -8.08
C LEU A 264 -14.85 -17.99 -7.27
N CYS A 265 -14.24 -19.18 -7.26
CA CYS A 265 -13.01 -19.45 -6.50
C CYS A 265 -11.84 -18.56 -6.94
N ASP A 266 -11.52 -18.49 -8.24
CA ASP A 266 -10.41 -17.65 -8.72
C ASP A 266 -10.64 -16.15 -8.46
N PRO A 267 -11.81 -15.56 -8.81
CA PRO A 267 -12.11 -14.17 -8.44
C PRO A 267 -12.00 -13.92 -6.93
N TYR A 268 -12.47 -14.86 -6.11
CA TYR A 268 -12.40 -14.76 -4.66
C TYR A 268 -10.97 -14.70 -4.15
N ILE A 269 -10.12 -15.62 -4.59
CA ILE A 269 -8.69 -15.64 -4.23
C ILE A 269 -8.06 -14.29 -4.59
N LEU A 270 -8.27 -13.83 -5.82
CA LEU A 270 -7.72 -12.56 -6.30
C LEU A 270 -8.23 -11.35 -5.53
N ALA A 271 -9.51 -11.33 -5.15
CA ALA A 271 -10.07 -10.25 -4.32
C ALA A 271 -9.44 -10.23 -2.93
N VAL A 272 -9.26 -11.41 -2.31
CA VAL A 272 -8.63 -11.58 -1.00
C VAL A 272 -7.14 -11.16 -1.05
N MET A 273 -6.43 -11.59 -2.10
CA MET A 273 -5.04 -11.21 -2.38
C MET A 273 -4.82 -9.70 -2.44
N HIS A 274 -5.83 -8.93 -2.86
CA HIS A 274 -5.72 -7.48 -3.03
C HIS A 274 -6.54 -6.65 -2.02
N MET A 275 -6.86 -7.19 -0.85
CA MET A 275 -7.53 -6.44 0.25
C MET A 275 -6.62 -5.41 0.97
N GLY A 276 -5.59 -4.90 0.31
CA GLY A 276 -4.66 -3.93 0.90
C GLY A 276 -3.92 -4.50 2.11
N LEU A 277 -3.91 -3.78 3.24
CA LEU A 277 -3.23 -4.20 4.48
C LEU A 277 -3.70 -5.59 4.95
N LYS A 278 -4.99 -5.88 4.78
CA LYS A 278 -5.60 -7.14 5.21
C LYS A 278 -5.09 -8.36 4.46
N SER A 279 -4.59 -8.18 3.23
CA SER A 279 -4.05 -9.29 2.44
C SER A 279 -2.87 -9.96 3.17
N LEU A 280 -1.90 -9.17 3.66
CA LEU A 280 -0.74 -9.72 4.34
C LEU A 280 -1.09 -10.28 5.74
N GLU A 281 -2.13 -9.77 6.38
CA GLU A 281 -2.66 -10.33 7.64
C GLU A 281 -3.16 -11.77 7.46
N VAL A 282 -3.79 -12.10 6.33
CA VAL A 282 -4.21 -13.48 6.00
C VAL A 282 -3.00 -14.42 5.97
N LEU A 283 -1.89 -14.00 5.37
CA LEU A 283 -0.70 -14.83 5.19
C LEU A 283 0.05 -15.14 6.49
N VAL A 284 0.03 -14.23 7.47
CA VAL A 284 0.74 -14.42 8.75
C VAL A 284 -0.16 -14.99 9.83
N GLY A 285 -1.39 -14.46 9.91
CA GLY A 285 -2.35 -14.80 10.94
C GLY A 285 -3.14 -16.07 10.67
N GLY A 286 -3.11 -16.56 9.43
CA GLY A 286 -4.04 -17.55 8.92
C GLY A 286 -5.38 -16.93 8.53
N PRO A 287 -6.14 -17.58 7.64
CA PRO A 287 -7.44 -17.09 7.21
C PRO A 287 -8.48 -17.03 8.33
N GLU A 288 -8.32 -17.80 9.41
CA GLU A 288 -9.25 -17.81 10.54
C GLU A 288 -9.32 -16.46 11.26
N ARG A 289 -8.20 -15.73 11.34
CA ARG A 289 -8.19 -14.38 11.94
C ARG A 289 -8.96 -13.36 11.11
N MET A 290 -9.17 -13.65 9.83
CA MET A 290 -9.82 -12.78 8.86
C MET A 290 -11.21 -13.30 8.46
N GLU A 291 -11.77 -14.26 9.20
CA GLU A 291 -13.02 -14.95 8.87
C GLU A 291 -14.17 -13.98 8.53
N ALA A 292 -14.33 -12.91 9.30
CA ALA A 292 -15.38 -11.92 9.06
C ALA A 292 -15.21 -11.19 7.71
N ASP A 293 -13.98 -10.84 7.34
CA ASP A 293 -13.67 -10.19 6.06
C ASP A 293 -13.79 -11.17 4.90
N LEU A 294 -13.29 -12.39 5.06
CA LEU A 294 -13.40 -13.47 4.08
C LEU A 294 -14.86 -13.83 3.77
N ASN A 295 -15.69 -13.94 4.80
CA ASN A 295 -17.13 -14.17 4.66
C ASN A 295 -17.82 -13.00 3.96
N ARG A 296 -17.40 -11.76 4.24
CA ARG A 296 -17.95 -10.57 3.57
C ARG A 296 -17.63 -10.58 2.07
N VAL A 297 -16.41 -10.91 1.68
CA VAL A 297 -16.03 -11.03 0.26
C VAL A 297 -16.85 -12.13 -0.42
N ALA A 298 -16.91 -13.33 0.17
CA ALA A 298 -17.64 -14.46 -0.40
C ALA A 298 -19.14 -14.15 -0.57
N SER A 299 -19.77 -13.59 0.47
CA SER A 299 -21.19 -13.20 0.43
C SER A 299 -21.45 -12.14 -0.65
N GLY A 300 -20.56 -11.16 -0.76
CA GLY A 300 -20.65 -10.12 -1.77
C GLY A 300 -20.56 -10.65 -3.20
N MET A 301 -19.66 -11.61 -3.46
CA MET A 301 -19.54 -12.27 -4.77
C MET A 301 -20.78 -13.08 -5.12
N ALA A 302 -21.30 -13.86 -4.17
CA ALA A 302 -22.51 -14.67 -4.38
C ALA A 302 -23.71 -13.78 -4.78
N VAL A 303 -23.90 -12.65 -4.11
CA VAL A 303 -24.96 -11.70 -4.44
C VAL A 303 -24.79 -11.13 -5.86
N LEU A 304 -23.57 -10.73 -6.24
CA LEU A 304 -23.33 -10.17 -7.59
C LEU A 304 -23.50 -11.22 -8.70
N HIS A 305 -23.11 -12.46 -8.42
CA HIS A 305 -23.28 -13.60 -9.31
C HIS A 305 -24.75 -13.88 -9.62
N ASP A 306 -25.62 -13.86 -8.61
CA ASP A 306 -27.05 -14.11 -8.79
C ASP A 306 -27.77 -13.01 -9.60
N HIS A 307 -27.20 -11.81 -9.68
CA HIS A 307 -27.79 -10.65 -10.36
C HIS A 307 -27.25 -10.38 -11.77
N THR A 308 -26.18 -11.06 -12.19
CA THR A 308 -25.49 -10.78 -13.45
C THR A 308 -25.41 -12.06 -14.29
N SER A 309 -25.51 -11.97 -15.62
CA SER A 309 -25.20 -13.16 -16.43
C SER A 309 -23.75 -13.60 -16.14
N LEU A 310 -23.55 -14.91 -15.89
CA LEU A 310 -22.25 -15.48 -15.49
C LEU A 310 -21.09 -15.02 -16.40
N LEU A 311 -21.32 -14.96 -17.71
CA LEU A 311 -20.33 -14.53 -18.71
C LEU A 311 -19.96 -13.05 -18.60
N GLU A 312 -20.92 -12.19 -18.24
CA GLU A 312 -20.69 -10.77 -18.04
C GLU A 312 -19.96 -10.51 -16.71
N PHE A 313 -20.29 -11.27 -15.67
CA PHE A 313 -19.60 -11.21 -14.39
C PHE A 313 -18.13 -11.65 -14.53
N ILE A 314 -17.85 -12.82 -15.10
CA ILE A 314 -16.49 -13.33 -15.32
C ILE A 314 -15.71 -12.37 -16.23
N GLY A 315 -16.33 -11.89 -17.31
CA GLY A 315 -15.69 -10.93 -18.22
C GLY A 315 -15.34 -9.61 -17.55
N LYS A 316 -16.10 -9.19 -16.54
CA LYS A 316 -15.86 -7.97 -15.77
C LYS A 316 -14.80 -8.19 -14.68
N ALA A 317 -14.90 -9.26 -13.89
CA ALA A 317 -13.95 -9.60 -12.83
C ALA A 317 -12.54 -9.82 -13.38
N SER A 318 -12.38 -10.65 -14.42
CA SER A 318 -11.06 -10.91 -15.01
C SER A 318 -10.44 -9.69 -15.68
N ARG A 319 -11.23 -8.78 -16.26
CA ARG A 319 -10.71 -7.52 -16.82
C ARG A 319 -10.32 -6.49 -15.76
N ILE A 320 -10.99 -6.53 -14.61
CA ILE A 320 -10.71 -5.63 -13.49
C ILE A 320 -9.42 -6.07 -12.80
N ILE A 321 -9.19 -7.38 -12.66
CA ILE A 321 -8.05 -7.89 -11.90
C ILE A 321 -6.79 -8.04 -12.77
N ASN A 322 -6.91 -8.59 -13.99
CA ASN A 322 -5.75 -8.98 -14.81
C ASN A 322 -5.29 -7.90 -15.82
N ARG A 323 -5.84 -6.69 -15.77
CA ARG A 323 -5.40 -5.52 -16.58
C ARG A 323 -5.20 -4.32 -15.69
#